data_AF-A0A5K3FSK6-F1
#
_entry.id   AF-A0A5K3FSK6-F1
#
_cell.length_a   1.000
_cell.length_b   1.000
_cell.length_c   1.000
_cell.angle_alpha   90.00
_cell.angle_beta   90.00
_cell.angle_gamma   90.00
#
_symmetry.space_group_name_H-M   'P 1'
#
loop_
_entity.id
_entity.type
_entity.pdbx_description
1 polymer ?
#
loop_
_entity_poly.entity_id
_entity_poly.type
_entity_poly.pdbx_seq_one_letter_code
_entity_poly.pdbx_strand_id
1 'polypeptide(L)'
;MEPMDVDWDVVTEVAASTGTDNRTASRVINLLNDGNTLPFIARYRKEATGNMEPEALRLIKAKLTSYREVIDKVENAFKHLTSRGVMTEDLKKSLRQCKTVTDVALIVSPGVNLYSFLYADGTLQGDRAQNSGGESSGSRSGTSRVRGFPFRQTSQLQHGRRGLVR
;
A
#
# COMPACT_ATOMS: atom_id res chain seq x y z
N MET A 1 -19.80 27.32 2.86
CA MET A 1 -19.57 25.90 3.18
C MET A 1 -18.11 25.65 2.93
N GLU A 2 -17.33 25.31 3.95
CA GLU A 2 -15.89 25.08 3.77
C GLU A 2 -15.68 23.82 2.92
N PRO A 3 -14.80 23.86 1.90
CA PRO A 3 -14.42 22.66 1.15
C PRO A 3 -13.78 21.67 2.13
N MET A 4 -14.14 20.39 1.99
CA MET A 4 -13.57 19.37 2.85
C MET A 4 -12.13 19.11 2.40
N ASP A 5 -11.17 19.46 3.25
CA ASP A 5 -9.75 19.24 2.96
C ASP A 5 -9.35 17.80 3.28
N VAL A 6 -8.46 17.23 2.46
CA VAL A 6 -7.87 15.90 2.69
C VAL A 6 -6.56 16.03 3.47
N ASP A 7 -6.23 15.03 4.29
CA ASP A 7 -5.04 15.11 5.16
C ASP A 7 -3.73 14.79 4.41
N TRP A 8 -3.81 14.41 3.13
CA TRP A 8 -2.67 14.03 2.29
C TRP A 8 -2.44 15.04 1.17
N ASP A 9 -1.17 15.19 0.77
CA ASP A 9 -0.78 16.06 -0.31
C ASP A 9 -0.82 15.35 -1.67
N VAL A 10 -1.64 15.86 -2.58
CA VAL A 10 -1.78 15.33 -3.96
C VAL A 10 -0.44 15.27 -4.68
N VAL A 11 0.43 16.27 -4.51
CA VAL A 11 1.73 16.31 -5.20
C VAL A 11 2.59 15.14 -4.76
N THR A 12 2.65 14.90 -3.45
CA THR A 12 3.40 13.80 -2.86
C THR A 12 2.89 12.43 -3.32
N GLU A 13 1.57 12.22 -3.36
CA GLU A 13 0.98 10.96 -3.79
C GLU A 13 1.15 10.72 -5.31
N VAL A 14 1.11 11.78 -6.14
CA VAL A 14 1.40 11.70 -7.57
C VAL A 14 2.87 11.35 -7.78
N ALA A 15 3.79 12.01 -7.08
CA ALA A 15 5.22 11.74 -7.17
C ALA A 15 5.53 10.28 -6.79
N ALA A 16 5.01 9.81 -5.65
CA ALA A 16 5.17 8.44 -5.18
C ALA A 16 4.61 7.40 -6.16
N SER A 17 3.42 7.63 -6.70
CA SER A 17 2.78 6.68 -7.63
C SER A 17 3.40 6.66 -9.03
N THR A 18 4.13 7.71 -9.41
CA THR A 18 4.80 7.81 -10.72
C THR A 18 6.31 7.59 -10.65
N GLY A 19 6.89 7.48 -9.44
CA GLY A 19 8.33 7.37 -9.24
C GLY A 19 9.10 8.63 -9.63
N THR A 20 8.44 9.81 -9.56
CA THR A 20 9.06 11.10 -9.91
C THR A 20 9.38 11.91 -8.66
N ASP A 21 10.29 12.87 -8.78
CA ASP A 21 10.61 13.79 -7.68
C ASP A 21 9.44 14.74 -7.38
N ASN A 22 9.20 15.02 -6.10
CA ASN A 22 8.12 15.92 -5.64
C ASN A 22 8.19 17.31 -6.30
N ARG A 23 9.39 17.86 -6.48
CA ARG A 23 9.57 19.18 -7.09
C ARG A 23 9.18 19.14 -8.56
N THR A 24 9.55 18.07 -9.26
CA THR A 24 9.20 17.87 -10.67
C THR A 24 7.70 17.66 -10.83
N ALA A 25 7.09 16.80 -10.00
CA ALA A 25 5.65 16.58 -9.99
C ALA A 25 4.89 17.90 -9.74
N SER A 26 5.31 18.68 -8.74
CA SER A 26 4.73 20.00 -8.45
C SER A 26 4.77 20.95 -9.67
N ARG A 27 5.91 21.04 -10.36
CA ARG A 27 6.04 21.87 -11.57
C ARG A 27 5.14 21.40 -12.70
N VAL A 28 5.07 20.09 -12.94
CA VAL A 28 4.18 19.53 -13.97
C VAL A 28 2.72 19.81 -13.63
N ILE A 29 2.32 19.62 -12.38
CA ILE A 29 0.97 19.90 -11.89
C ILE A 29 0.63 21.38 -12.08
N ASN A 30 1.54 22.29 -11.72
CA ASN A 30 1.33 23.73 -11.93
C ASN A 30 1.13 24.06 -13.42
N LEU A 31 1.96 23.50 -14.31
CA LEU A 31 1.80 23.70 -15.75
C LEU A 31 0.45 23.18 -16.24
N LEU A 32 -0.02 22.03 -15.75
CA LEU A 32 -1.33 21.49 -16.09
C LEU A 32 -2.47 22.37 -15.55
N ASN A 33 -2.29 22.98 -14.37
CA ASN A 33 -3.26 23.89 -13.75
C ASN A 33 -3.37 25.22 -14.50
N ASP A 34 -2.26 25.71 -15.05
CA ASP A 34 -2.20 26.88 -15.93
C ASP A 34 -2.90 26.63 -17.30
N GLY A 35 -3.47 25.44 -17.51
CA GLY A 35 -4.19 25.09 -18.74
C GLY A 35 -3.29 24.61 -19.87
N ASN A 36 -2.00 24.36 -19.61
CA ASN A 36 -1.10 23.85 -20.64
C ASN A 36 -1.46 22.40 -21.03
N THR A 37 -1.44 22.11 -22.33
CA THR A 37 -1.71 20.76 -22.83
C THR A 37 -0.45 19.88 -22.77
N LEU A 38 -0.63 18.56 -22.69
CA LEU A 38 0.48 17.61 -22.68
C LEU A 38 1.43 17.78 -23.89
N PRO A 39 0.94 17.90 -25.15
CA PRO A 39 1.83 18.13 -26.28
C PRO A 39 2.62 19.45 -26.17
N PHE A 40 2.01 20.50 -25.61
CA PHE A 40 2.68 21.77 -25.39
C PHE A 40 3.78 21.66 -24.33
N ILE A 41 3.49 21.06 -23.18
CA ILE A 41 4.47 20.83 -22.11
C ILE A 41 5.62 19.98 -22.63
N ALA A 42 5.30 18.87 -23.32
CA ALA A 42 6.27 17.94 -23.85
C ALA A 42 7.16 18.57 -24.95
N ARG A 43 6.75 19.63 -25.63
CA ARG A 43 7.56 20.28 -26.69
C ARG A 43 8.28 21.53 -26.19
N TYR A 44 7.61 22.36 -25.40
CA TYR A 44 8.07 23.72 -25.09
C TYR A 44 8.45 23.94 -23.62
N ARG A 45 8.18 22.97 -22.73
CA ARG A 45 8.47 23.06 -21.29
C ARG A 45 9.27 21.87 -20.75
N LYS A 46 10.06 21.22 -21.62
CA LYS A 46 10.89 20.06 -21.24
C LYS A 46 11.86 20.38 -20.10
N GLU A 47 12.53 21.53 -20.14
CA GLU A 47 13.49 21.90 -19.09
C GLU A 47 12.82 22.10 -17.72
N ALA A 48 11.61 22.67 -17.71
CA ALA A 48 10.86 22.89 -16.47
C ALA A 48 10.47 21.56 -15.80
N THR A 49 10.22 20.51 -16.60
CA THR A 49 9.87 19.17 -16.14
C THR A 49 11.06 18.23 -16.01
N GLY A 50 12.30 18.69 -16.22
CA GLY A 50 13.49 17.83 -16.12
C GLY A 50 13.65 16.85 -17.30
N ASN A 51 13.22 17.25 -18.49
CA ASN A 51 13.26 16.47 -19.74
C ASN A 51 12.47 15.15 -19.69
N MET A 52 11.36 15.14 -18.94
CA MET A 52 10.47 13.97 -18.87
C MET A 52 9.95 13.52 -20.24
N GLU A 53 9.82 12.21 -20.39
CA GLU A 53 9.21 11.59 -21.56
C GLU A 53 7.70 11.89 -21.62
N PRO A 54 7.10 12.05 -22.82
CA PRO A 54 5.66 12.27 -22.95
C PRO A 54 4.78 11.23 -22.24
N GLU A 55 5.24 9.99 -22.15
CA GLU A 55 4.50 8.92 -21.47
C GLU A 55 4.44 9.13 -19.95
N ALA A 56 5.56 9.55 -19.34
CA ALA A 56 5.58 9.89 -17.93
C ALA A 56 4.69 11.10 -17.61
N LEU A 57 4.62 12.09 -18.51
CA LEU A 57 3.68 13.22 -18.38
C LEU A 57 2.21 12.77 -18.45
N ARG A 58 1.88 11.79 -19.31
CA ARG A 58 0.54 11.19 -19.37
C ARG A 58 0.20 10.49 -18.06
N LEU A 59 1.14 9.74 -17.49
CA LEU A 59 0.94 9.04 -16.22
C LEU A 59 0.68 10.02 -15.07
N ILE A 60 1.48 11.10 -14.97
CA ILE A 60 1.24 12.17 -13.98
C ILE A 60 -0.16 12.75 -14.15
N LYS A 61 -0.55 13.11 -15.38
CA LYS A 61 -1.88 13.69 -15.64
C LYS A 61 -2.98 12.71 -15.23
N ALA A 62 -2.87 11.44 -15.58
CA ALA A 62 -3.85 10.42 -15.22
C ALA A 62 -3.98 10.26 -13.69
N LYS A 63 -2.86 10.20 -12.97
CA LYS A 63 -2.84 10.11 -11.50
C LYS A 63 -3.41 11.37 -10.84
N LEU A 64 -3.03 12.55 -11.33
CA LEU A 64 -3.58 13.82 -10.86
C LEU A 64 -5.11 13.87 -11.03
N THR A 65 -5.63 13.48 -12.20
CA THR A 65 -7.08 13.42 -12.43
C THR A 65 -7.75 12.44 -11.48
N SER A 66 -7.17 11.25 -11.29
CA SER A 66 -7.73 10.25 -10.38
C SER A 66 -7.81 10.76 -8.93
N TYR A 67 -6.76 11.42 -8.41
CA TYR A 67 -6.81 11.98 -7.05
C TYR A 67 -7.79 13.14 -6.92
N ARG A 68 -7.97 13.96 -7.96
CA ARG A 68 -9.00 15.00 -7.99
C ARG A 68 -10.41 14.42 -7.92
N GLU A 69 -10.67 13.37 -8.67
CA GLU A 69 -11.95 12.66 -8.60
C GLU A 69 -12.23 12.13 -7.19
N VAL A 70 -11.20 11.65 -6.48
CA VAL A 70 -11.34 11.23 -5.07
C VAL A 70 -11.74 12.41 -4.19
N ILE A 71 -11.07 13.56 -4.29
CA ILE A 71 -11.38 14.76 -3.51
C ILE A 71 -12.82 15.22 -3.78
N ASP A 72 -13.23 15.26 -5.06
CA ASP A 72 -14.60 15.63 -5.44
C ASP A 72 -15.62 14.64 -4.86
N LYS A 73 -15.31 13.34 -4.84
CA LYS A 73 -16.17 12.31 -4.25
C LYS A 73 -16.25 12.44 -2.73
N VAL A 74 -15.13 12.74 -2.06
CA VAL A 74 -15.09 12.99 -0.61
C VAL A 74 -15.97 14.19 -0.25
N GLU A 75 -15.89 15.29 -0.99
CA GLU A 75 -16.72 16.48 -0.75
C GLU A 75 -18.22 16.17 -0.94
N ASN A 76 -18.56 15.43 -2.00
CA ASN A 76 -19.93 15.01 -2.25
C ASN A 76 -20.46 14.05 -1.17
N ALA A 77 -19.64 13.09 -0.73
CA ALA A 77 -19.95 12.19 0.37
C ALA A 77 -20.19 12.96 1.67
N PHE A 78 -19.36 13.96 1.96
CA PHE A 78 -19.50 14.82 3.13
C PHE A 78 -20.82 15.59 3.12
N LYS A 79 -21.15 16.25 2.01
CA LYS A 79 -22.43 16.95 1.83
C LYS A 79 -23.61 16.00 2.01
N HIS A 80 -23.53 14.83 1.40
CA HIS A 80 -24.57 13.81 1.48
C HIS A 80 -24.79 13.29 2.91
N LEU A 81 -23.74 12.93 3.62
CA LEU A 81 -23.81 12.44 5.01
C LEU A 81 -24.26 13.55 5.99
N THR A 82 -23.80 14.78 5.78
CA THR A 82 -24.25 15.94 6.56
C THR A 82 -25.74 16.21 6.36
N SER A 83 -26.23 16.13 5.12
CA SER A 83 -27.67 16.30 4.83
C SER A 83 -28.58 15.25 5.47
N ARG A 84 -28.03 14.06 5.74
CA ARG A 84 -28.72 12.95 6.43
C ARG A 84 -28.59 13.02 7.96
N GLY A 85 -27.77 13.92 8.51
CA GLY A 85 -27.55 14.04 9.95
C GLY A 85 -26.79 12.89 10.60
N VAL A 86 -26.13 12.03 9.80
CA VAL A 86 -25.35 10.87 10.29
C VAL A 86 -23.86 11.16 10.39
N MET A 87 -23.44 12.41 10.16
CA MET A 87 -22.04 12.81 10.18
C MET A 87 -21.49 12.77 11.61
N THR A 88 -20.45 11.95 11.82
CA THR A 88 -19.67 11.89 13.07
C THR A 88 -18.24 12.34 12.83
N GLU A 89 -17.53 12.74 13.89
CA GLU A 89 -16.11 13.13 13.77
C GLU A 89 -15.22 11.96 13.32
N ASP A 90 -15.57 10.72 13.66
CA ASP A 90 -14.85 9.53 13.16
C ASP A 90 -15.03 9.35 11.65
N LEU A 91 -16.25 9.48 11.14
CA LEU A 91 -16.53 9.41 9.70
C LEU A 91 -15.82 10.53 8.94
N LYS A 92 -15.80 11.73 9.52
CA LYS A 92 -15.09 12.87 8.96
C LYS A 92 -13.58 12.59 8.85
N LYS A 93 -12.95 12.03 9.89
CA LYS A 93 -11.54 11.62 9.84
C LYS A 93 -11.30 10.55 8.79
N SER A 94 -12.13 9.50 8.74
CA SER A 94 -12.00 8.45 7.73
C SER A 94 -12.13 8.99 6.30
N LEU A 95 -13.06 9.93 6.07
CA LEU A 95 -13.20 10.59 4.76
C LEU A 95 -11.97 11.38 4.35
N ARG A 96 -11.30 12.08 5.28
CA ARG A 96 -10.08 12.86 5.00
C ARG A 96 -8.88 11.99 4.64
N GLN A 97 -8.88 10.74 5.08
CA GLN A 97 -7.80 9.77 4.82
C GLN A 97 -8.02 8.92 3.56
N CYS A 98 -9.19 9.01 2.92
CA CYS A 98 -9.50 8.25 1.71
C CYS A 98 -8.57 8.66 0.56
N LYS A 99 -7.94 7.67 -0.07
CA LYS A 99 -7.05 7.87 -1.23
C LYS A 99 -7.63 7.30 -2.53
N THR A 100 -8.70 6.51 -2.45
CA THR A 100 -9.36 5.93 -3.62
C THR A 100 -10.87 6.18 -3.61
N VAL A 101 -11.48 6.18 -4.80
CA VAL A 101 -12.94 6.34 -4.94
C VAL A 101 -13.70 5.18 -4.30
N THR A 102 -13.09 4.00 -4.28
CA THR A 102 -13.63 2.80 -3.63
C THR A 102 -13.74 3.01 -2.13
N ASP A 103 -12.70 3.57 -1.51
CA ASP A 103 -12.68 3.87 -0.07
C ASP A 103 -13.81 4.82 0.33
N VAL A 104 -14.00 5.89 -0.44
CA VAL A 104 -15.10 6.83 -0.23
C VAL A 104 -16.46 6.14 -0.34
N ALA A 105 -16.62 5.27 -1.35
CA ALA A 105 -17.86 4.53 -1.54
C ALA A 105 -18.16 3.56 -0.38
N LEU A 106 -17.13 2.93 0.20
CA LEU A 106 -17.27 2.07 1.37
C LEU A 106 -17.78 2.84 2.59
N ILE A 107 -17.30 4.06 2.82
CA ILE A 107 -17.77 4.89 3.94
C ILE A 107 -19.23 5.33 3.76
N VAL A 108 -19.64 5.63 2.53
CA VAL A 108 -21.00 6.10 2.24
C VAL A 108 -22.03 4.97 2.20
N SER A 109 -21.60 3.74 1.94
CA SER A 109 -22.49 2.59 1.78
C SER A 109 -23.13 2.19 3.13
N PRO A 110 -24.46 2.01 3.19
CA PRO A 110 -25.13 1.58 4.41
C PRO A 110 -24.80 0.09 4.70
N GLY A 111 -24.22 -0.18 5.87
CA GLY A 111 -24.00 -1.55 6.36
C GLY A 111 -22.55 -2.06 6.30
N VAL A 112 -21.59 -1.24 5.85
CA VAL A 112 -20.16 -1.60 5.93
C VAL A 112 -19.58 -1.14 7.26
N ASN A 113 -19.02 -2.10 7.99
CA ASN A 113 -18.37 -1.86 9.26
C ASN A 113 -17.02 -1.16 9.04
N LEU A 114 -16.81 0.00 9.69
CA LEU A 114 -15.57 0.80 9.67
C LEU A 114 -14.31 -0.01 10.03
N TYR A 115 -14.47 -1.20 10.60
CA TYR A 115 -13.38 -2.12 10.90
C TYR A 115 -12.53 -2.52 9.68
N SER A 116 -13.06 -2.52 8.45
CA SER A 116 -12.23 -2.81 7.26
C SER A 116 -11.10 -1.79 7.05
N PHE A 117 -11.31 -0.52 7.45
CA PHE A 117 -10.35 0.56 7.24
C PHE A 117 -9.20 0.51 8.25
N LEU A 118 -9.47 -0.01 9.46
CA LEU A 118 -8.48 -0.23 10.53
C LEU A 118 -7.59 -1.46 10.30
N TYR A 119 -7.92 -2.31 9.32
CA TYR A 119 -7.13 -3.50 8.99
C TYR A 119 -6.33 -3.37 7.69
N ALA A 120 -6.37 -2.22 7.03
CA ALA A 120 -5.68 -1.99 5.75
C ALA A 120 -4.24 -1.45 5.92
N ASP A 121 -3.83 -1.03 7.12
CA ASP A 121 -2.49 -0.47 7.40
C ASP A 121 -1.41 -1.52 7.72
N GLY A 122 -1.73 -2.82 7.68
CA GLY A 122 -0.74 -3.89 7.68
C GLY A 122 0.12 -4.02 8.94
N THR A 123 -0.21 -3.33 10.03
CA THR A 123 0.47 -3.55 11.31
C THR A 123 -0.09 -4.78 12.02
N LEU A 124 0.75 -5.82 12.01
CA LEU A 124 0.59 -7.11 12.67
C LEU A 124 0.04 -6.97 14.10
N GLN A 125 -1.05 -7.67 14.41
CA GLN A 125 -1.33 -8.07 15.79
C GLN A 125 -1.61 -9.57 15.84
N GLY A 126 -0.56 -10.30 16.22
CA GLY A 126 -0.62 -11.74 16.45
C GLY A 126 0.53 -12.27 17.29
N ASP A 127 1.26 -11.43 18.04
CA ASP A 127 2.07 -11.92 19.15
C ASP A 127 1.14 -12.43 20.25
N ARG A 128 0.78 -13.70 20.15
CA ARG A 128 0.14 -14.46 21.22
C ARG A 128 1.22 -14.85 22.23
N ALA A 129 1.62 -13.89 23.06
CA ALA A 129 2.33 -14.14 24.31
C ALA A 129 1.34 -14.05 25.47
N GLN A 130 0.85 -15.21 25.92
CA GLN A 130 0.43 -15.52 27.29
C GLN A 130 0.56 -17.04 27.45
N ASN A 131 1.01 -17.63 28.54
CA ASN A 131 1.83 -17.27 29.69
C ASN A 131 2.19 -18.63 30.30
N SER A 132 3.43 -18.76 30.73
CA SER A 132 4.04 -19.81 31.54
C SER A 132 3.31 -20.16 32.85
N GLY A 133 3.51 -21.42 33.30
CA GLY A 133 3.52 -21.88 34.71
C GLY A 133 2.28 -22.70 35.13
N GLY A 134 2.37 -23.91 35.68
CA GLY A 134 3.49 -24.74 36.11
C GLY A 134 2.98 -26.06 36.76
N GLU A 135 3.90 -27.02 36.93
CA GLU A 135 3.94 -28.03 38.03
C GLU A 135 2.83 -29.13 38.06
N SER A 136 3.05 -30.44 38.32
CA SER A 136 4.17 -31.21 38.86
C SER A 136 3.95 -32.73 38.72
N SER A 137 5.06 -33.48 38.64
CA SER A 137 5.36 -34.81 39.20
C SER A 137 4.42 -36.03 39.01
N GLY A 138 4.99 -37.16 38.57
CA GLY A 138 4.38 -38.49 38.76
C GLY A 138 5.10 -39.65 38.06
N SER A 139 6.06 -40.25 38.74
CA SER A 139 6.88 -41.43 38.41
C SER A 139 6.16 -42.67 37.85
N ARG A 140 6.85 -43.49 37.03
CA ARG A 140 7.25 -44.90 37.31
C ARG A 140 7.82 -45.67 36.09
N SER A 141 9.07 -46.11 36.25
CA SER A 141 9.65 -47.43 35.93
C SER A 141 9.29 -48.20 34.65
N GLY A 142 10.33 -48.63 33.91
CA GLY A 142 10.19 -49.66 32.86
C GLY A 142 11.48 -50.05 32.13
N THR A 143 12.41 -50.66 32.86
CA THR A 143 13.49 -51.59 32.45
C THR A 143 13.77 -51.89 30.95
N SER A 144 15.03 -51.65 30.56
CA SER A 144 15.98 -52.61 29.96
C SER A 144 15.56 -53.46 28.74
N ARG A 145 16.19 -53.19 27.58
CA ARG A 145 16.88 -54.27 26.82
C ARG A 145 17.97 -53.72 25.89
N VAL A 146 19.20 -54.06 26.25
CA VAL A 146 20.44 -53.92 25.48
C VAL A 146 20.49 -54.97 24.36
N ARG A 147 20.97 -54.60 23.18
CA ARG A 147 21.68 -55.41 22.13
C ARG A 147 21.66 -54.57 20.83
N GLY A 148 22.73 -54.26 20.10
CA GLY A 148 24.15 -54.55 20.16
C GLY A 148 24.84 -53.72 19.06
N PHE A 149 26.13 -53.41 19.30
CA PHE A 149 27.12 -52.83 18.37
C PHE A 149 27.25 -53.60 17.03
N PRO A 150 28.14 -53.18 16.11
CA PRO A 150 28.35 -51.91 15.41
C PRO A 150 28.29 -52.16 13.88
N PHE A 151 28.75 -51.23 13.01
CA PHE A 151 29.75 -51.50 11.94
C PHE A 151 29.59 -50.62 10.67
N ARG A 152 30.71 -49.95 10.35
CA ARG A 152 31.23 -49.45 9.06
C ARG A 152 30.67 -48.21 8.35
N GLN A 153 31.51 -47.16 8.40
CA GLN A 153 31.88 -46.31 7.25
C GLN A 153 32.41 -47.17 6.08
N THR A 154 32.15 -46.78 4.82
CA THR A 154 33.12 -46.16 3.88
C THR A 154 32.54 -46.03 2.46
N SER A 155 32.84 -44.86 1.88
CA SER A 155 33.11 -44.54 0.46
C SER A 155 32.16 -44.98 -0.68
N GLN A 156 31.79 -44.02 -1.53
CA GLN A 156 32.26 -43.91 -2.93
C GLN A 156 31.44 -42.83 -3.66
N LEU A 157 32.11 -41.73 -4.00
CA LEU A 157 31.64 -40.72 -4.96
C LEU A 157 32.38 -40.99 -6.28
N GLN A 158 31.63 -41.39 -7.30
CA GLN A 158 32.01 -41.41 -8.73
C GLN A 158 30.70 -41.31 -9.52
N HIS A 159 30.58 -40.73 -10.70
CA HIS A 159 31.37 -39.84 -11.55
C HIS A 159 30.35 -39.35 -12.61
N GLY A 160 30.41 -38.10 -13.04
CA GLY A 160 29.55 -37.58 -14.11
C GLY A 160 30.32 -36.60 -14.99
N ARG A 161 31.07 -37.14 -15.95
CA ARG A 161 31.93 -36.42 -16.90
C ARG A 161 31.12 -35.45 -17.77
N ARG A 162 31.57 -34.19 -17.84
CA ARG A 162 31.20 -33.25 -18.92
C ARG A 162 32.07 -33.53 -20.14
N GLY A 163 31.44 -33.87 -21.25
CA GLY A 163 32.06 -33.98 -22.56
C GLY A 163 32.14 -32.61 -23.22
N LEU A 164 33.35 -32.24 -23.63
CA LEU A 164 33.67 -31.14 -24.54
C LEU A 164 33.71 -31.75 -25.95
N VAL A 165 32.94 -31.21 -26.90
CA VAL A 165 33.05 -31.57 -28.32
C VAL A 165 33.19 -30.28 -29.13
N ARG A 166 34.40 -30.18 -29.70
CA ARG A 166 34.87 -29.50 -30.93
C ARG A 166 34.36 -28.09 -31.25
#